data_AF-A0A168DFU9-F1
#
_entry.id   AF-A0A168DFU9-F1
#
_cell.length_a   1.000
_cell.length_b   1.000
_cell.length_c   1.000
_cell.angle_alpha   90.00
_cell.angle_beta   90.00
_cell.angle_gamma   90.00
#
_symmetry.space_group_name_H-M   'P 1'
#
loop_
_entity.id
_entity.type
_entity.pdbx_description
1 polymer ?
#
loop_
_entity_poly.entity_id
_entity_poly.type
_entity_poly.pdbx_seq_one_letter_code
_entity_poly.pdbx_strand_id
1 'polypeptide(L)'
;MMDRRWASMLHLFKNNGRLSPLLTTRYVDIDKRIVHIRKLREVSKPWSQSEKFMLNLALHLFNESNKLANLSDMDYLDSYNLNLAIEAIRIRFK
;
A
#
# COMPACT_ATOMS: atom_id res chain seq x y z
N MET A 1 -4.68 16.00 8.46
CA MET A 1 -4.83 15.45 7.09
C MET A 1 -3.76 14.40 6.72
N MET A 2 -2.48 14.60 7.10
CA MET A 2 -1.41 13.58 6.95
C MET A 2 -1.71 12.25 7.66
N ASP A 3 -2.43 12.31 8.78
CA ASP A 3 -2.69 11.12 9.59
C ASP A 3 -3.53 10.07 8.86
N ARG A 4 -4.54 10.47 8.09
CA ARG A 4 -5.33 9.53 7.26
C ARG A 4 -4.53 8.89 6.12
N ARG A 5 -3.58 9.62 5.54
CA ARG A 5 -2.67 9.09 4.50
C ARG A 5 -1.76 8.02 5.08
N TRP A 6 -1.21 8.30 6.25
CA TRP A 6 -0.38 7.36 7.00
C TRP A 6 -1.18 6.14 7.47
N ALA A 7 -2.36 6.36 8.07
CA ALA A 7 -3.22 5.32 8.60
C ALA A 7 -3.72 4.36 7.51
N SER A 8 -4.16 4.88 6.36
CA SER A 8 -4.62 4.05 5.24
C SER A 8 -3.50 3.20 4.64
N MET A 9 -2.30 3.77 4.47
CA MET A 9 -1.12 2.99 4.04
C MET A 9 -0.77 1.93 5.08
N LEU A 10 -0.67 2.30 6.36
CA LEU A 10 -0.34 1.35 7.42
C LEU A 10 -1.37 0.24 7.57
N HIS A 11 -2.66 0.51 7.34
CA HIS A 11 -3.70 -0.52 7.33
C HIS A 11 -3.38 -1.62 6.32
N LEU A 12 -3.01 -1.25 5.09
CA LEU A 12 -2.62 -2.21 4.07
C LEU A 12 -1.35 -2.96 4.46
N PHE A 13 -0.33 -2.25 4.93
CA PHE A 13 0.92 -2.90 5.32
C PHE A 13 0.74 -3.87 6.49
N LYS A 14 -0.05 -3.53 7.51
CA LYS A 14 -0.23 -4.40 8.69
C LYS A 14 -1.03 -5.67 8.38
N ASN A 15 -2.00 -5.60 7.47
CA ASN A 15 -2.96 -6.68 7.25
C ASN A 15 -2.68 -7.50 5.99
N ASN A 16 -1.94 -7.00 5.00
CA ASN A 16 -1.60 -7.80 3.83
C ASN A 16 -0.32 -8.63 4.06
N GLY A 17 -0.39 -9.95 3.82
CA GLY A 17 0.71 -10.87 4.06
C GLY A 17 1.99 -10.60 3.26
N ARG A 18 1.90 -9.95 2.09
CA ARG A 18 3.07 -9.57 1.28
C ARG A 18 3.67 -8.23 1.71
N LEU A 19 2.84 -7.30 2.21
CA LEU A 19 3.27 -5.98 2.65
C LEU A 19 3.79 -5.94 4.09
N SER A 20 3.24 -6.76 4.98
CA SER A 20 3.61 -6.79 6.41
C SER A 20 5.11 -7.00 6.67
N PRO A 21 5.80 -7.92 5.97
CA PRO A 21 7.25 -8.07 6.10
C PRO A 21 8.07 -6.84 5.69
N LEU A 22 7.46 -5.86 5.01
CA LEU A 22 8.11 -4.60 4.61
C LEU A 22 7.98 -3.49 5.65
N LEU A 23 7.28 -3.71 6.77
CA LEU A 23 7.27 -2.79 7.92
C LEU A 23 8.59 -2.86 8.71
N THR A 24 9.67 -2.46 8.05
CA THR A 24 11.02 -2.39 8.61
C THR A 24 11.65 -1.07 8.26
N THR A 25 12.60 -0.58 9.05
CA THR A 25 13.33 0.68 8.81
C THR A 25 14.02 0.73 7.43
N ARG A 26 14.23 -0.42 6.77
CA ARG A 26 14.73 -0.50 5.40
C ARG A 26 13.76 0.05 4.36
N TYR A 27 12.45 -0.12 4.57
CA TYR A 27 11.40 0.20 3.61
C TYR A 27 10.37 1.20 4.14
N VAL A 28 9.90 1.01 5.38
CA VAL A 28 8.95 1.89 6.08
C VAL A 28 9.46 2.10 7.51
N ASP A 29 10.00 3.28 7.78
CA ASP A 29 10.38 3.70 9.12
C ASP A 29 9.17 4.33 9.79
N ILE A 30 8.54 3.60 10.71
CA ILE A 30 7.31 4.03 11.37
C ILE A 30 7.57 5.22 12.30
N ASP A 31 8.66 5.19 13.06
CA ASP A 31 9.02 6.20 14.05
C ASP A 31 9.37 7.53 13.39
N LYS A 32 10.11 7.47 12.28
CA LYS A 32 10.48 8.67 11.50
C LYS A 32 9.45 9.05 10.44
N ARG A 33 8.38 8.25 10.26
CA ARG A 33 7.36 8.40 9.22
C ARG A 33 7.94 8.50 7.79
N ILE A 34 8.96 7.68 7.51
CA ILE A 34 9.64 7.67 6.20
C ILE A 34 9.21 6.43 5.40
N VAL A 35 8.85 6.65 4.13
CA VAL A 35 8.52 5.58 3.17
C VAL A 35 9.53 5.59 2.04
N HIS A 36 10.33 4.54 1.93
CA HIS A 36 11.33 4.40 0.89
C HIS A 36 10.72 3.84 -0.41
N ILE A 37 9.93 4.68 -1.09
CA ILE A 37 9.17 4.33 -2.31
C ILE A 37 10.02 3.60 -3.36
N ARG A 38 11.24 4.08 -3.64
CA ARG A 38 12.12 3.43 -4.62
C ARG A 38 12.45 2.00 -4.23
N LYS A 39 12.82 1.75 -2.96
CA LYS A 39 13.14 0.40 -2.47
C LYS A 39 11.93 -0.53 -2.50
N LEU A 40 10.74 0.00 -2.17
CA LEU A 40 9.47 -0.72 -2.25
C LEU A 40 9.16 -1.15 -3.70
N ARG A 41 9.33 -0.27 -4.68
CA ARG A 41 9.14 -0.61 -6.10
C ARG A 41 10.15 -1.63 -6.61
N GLU A 42 11.39 -1.56 -6.15
CA GLU A 42 12.43 -2.53 -6.52
C GLU A 42 12.11 -3.92 -5.98
N VAL A 43 11.74 -4.04 -4.69
CA VAL A 43 11.42 -5.36 -4.10
C VAL A 43 10.14 -5.96 -4.67
N SER A 44 9.22 -5.14 -5.19
CA SER A 44 7.97 -5.61 -5.79
C SER A 44 8.08 -6.01 -7.26
N LYS A 45 9.24 -5.84 -7.92
CA LYS A 45 9.44 -6.23 -9.33
C LYS A 45 9.01 -7.68 -9.64
N PRO A 46 9.37 -8.70 -8.83
CA PRO A 46 9.02 -10.09 -9.11
C PRO A 46 7.61 -10.49 -8.65
N TRP A 47 6.86 -9.58 -8.02
CA TRP A 47 5.54 -9.91 -7.47
C TRP A 47 4.48 -10.09 -8.56
N SER A 48 3.40 -10.79 -8.20
CA SER A 48 2.20 -10.90 -9.02
C SER A 48 1.52 -9.53 -9.22
N GLN A 49 0.61 -9.44 -10.19
CA GLN A 49 -0.14 -8.21 -10.47
C GLN A 49 -0.98 -7.77 -9.26
N SER A 50 -1.67 -8.70 -8.62
CA SER A 50 -2.46 -8.46 -7.40
C SER A 50 -1.61 -7.91 -6.24
N GLU A 51 -0.44 -8.50 -6.00
CA GLU A 51 0.49 -8.02 -4.96
C GLU A 51 1.07 -6.64 -5.28
N LYS A 52 1.43 -6.39 -6.55
CA LYS A 52 1.88 -5.08 -7.01
C LYS A 52 0.79 -4.03 -6.87
N PHE A 53 -0.46 -4.39 -7.16
CA PHE A 53 -1.60 -3.51 -6.99
C PHE A 53 -1.75 -3.06 -5.54
N MET A 54 -1.70 -4.00 -4.59
CA MET A 54 -1.80 -3.68 -3.16
C MET A 54 -0.71 -2.70 -2.70
N LEU A 55 0.54 -2.89 -3.15
CA LEU A 55 1.62 -1.94 -2.86
C LEU A 55 1.38 -0.57 -3.52
N ASN A 56 1.03 -0.56 -4.81
CA ASN A 56 0.80 0.68 -5.54
C ASN A 56 -0.35 1.48 -4.92
N LEU A 57 -1.42 0.81 -4.50
CA LEU A 57 -2.52 1.42 -3.78
C LEU A 57 -2.04 2.01 -2.45
N ALA A 58 -1.27 1.28 -1.65
CA ALA A 58 -0.72 1.80 -0.39
C ALA A 58 0.14 3.06 -0.60
N LEU A 59 0.99 3.05 -1.63
CA LEU A 59 1.83 4.20 -1.99
C LEU A 59 1.02 5.39 -2.48
N HIS A 60 -0.04 5.14 -3.27
CA HIS A 60 -0.96 6.17 -3.74
C HIS A 60 -1.74 6.80 -2.58
N LEU A 61 -2.26 5.96 -1.66
CA LEU A 61 -2.96 6.37 -0.44
C LEU A 61 -2.04 7.06 0.57
N PHE A 62 -0.72 6.90 0.48
CA PHE A 62 0.24 7.70 1.26
C PHE A 62 0.55 9.04 0.58
N ASN A 63 0.83 9.01 -0.72
CA ASN A 63 1.19 10.17 -1.52
C ASN A 63 0.67 10.02 -2.96
N GLU A 64 -0.30 10.85 -3.34
CA GLU A 64 -0.95 10.87 -4.64
C GLU A 64 -0.01 11.04 -5.84
N SER A 65 1.21 11.58 -5.64
CA SER A 65 2.24 11.62 -6.68
C SER A 65 2.64 10.21 -7.14
N ASN A 66 2.41 9.18 -6.32
CA ASN A 66 2.46 7.79 -6.76
C ASN A 66 1.15 7.44 -7.46
N LYS A 67 1.07 7.73 -8.76
CA LYS A 67 -0.12 7.40 -9.55
C LYS A 67 -0.40 5.90 -9.52
N LEU A 68 -1.65 5.55 -9.21
CA LEU A 68 -2.15 4.20 -9.46
C LEU A 68 -2.34 4.07 -10.97
N ALA A 69 -1.67 3.10 -11.59
CA ALA A 69 -1.64 2.97 -13.04
C ALA A 69 -3.01 2.57 -13.62
N ASN A 70 -3.69 1.63 -12.97
CA ASN A 70 -4.99 1.13 -13.39
C ASN A 70 -5.82 0.73 -12.17
N LEU A 71 -7.03 1.26 -12.02
CA LEU A 71 -7.94 0.85 -10.94
C LEU A 71 -8.57 -0.52 -11.24
N SER A 72 -8.74 -0.88 -12.51
CA SER A 72 -9.28 -2.19 -12.92
C SER A 72 -8.40 -3.36 -12.51
N ASP A 73 -7.14 -3.12 -12.13
CA ASP A 73 -6.29 -4.15 -11.53
C ASP A 73 -6.84 -4.68 -10.19
N MET A 74 -7.82 -3.98 -9.61
CA MET A 74 -8.60 -4.45 -8.45
C MET A 74 -9.36 -5.76 -8.74
N ASP A 75 -9.66 -6.07 -10.00
CA ASP A 75 -10.35 -7.32 -10.39
C ASP A 75 -9.47 -8.57 -10.19
N TYR A 76 -8.16 -8.41 -10.04
CA TYR A 76 -7.22 -9.51 -9.72
C TYR A 76 -7.09 -9.79 -8.23
N LEU A 77 -7.75 -9.02 -7.37
CA LEU A 77 -7.73 -9.24 -5.93
C LEU A 77 -8.66 -10.40 -5.56
N ASP A 78 -8.20 -11.26 -4.66
CA ASP A 78 -9.11 -12.14 -3.93
C ASP A 78 -10.03 -11.32 -3.01
N SER A 79 -11.07 -11.98 -2.49
CA SER A 79 -12.06 -11.34 -1.62
C SER A 79 -11.46 -10.68 -0.39
N TYR A 80 -10.36 -11.23 0.14
CA TYR A 80 -9.68 -10.69 1.30
C TYR A 80 -8.95 -9.38 0.97
N ASN A 81 -8.11 -9.39 -0.07
CA ASN A 81 -7.35 -8.23 -0.51
C ASN A 81 -8.26 -7.11 -1.03
N LEU A 82 -9.36 -7.46 -1.68
CA LEU A 82 -10.37 -6.49 -2.10
C LEU A 82 -10.99 -5.75 -0.90
N ASN A 83 -11.37 -6.48 0.15
CA ASN A 83 -11.90 -5.88 1.37
C ASN A 83 -10.87 -4.96 2.04
N LEU A 84 -9.61 -5.40 2.13
CA LEU A 84 -8.53 -4.57 2.66
C LEU A 84 -8.33 -3.28 1.86
N ALA A 85 -8.34 -3.36 0.54
CA ALA A 85 -8.23 -2.21 -0.35
C ALA A 85 -9.36 -1.19 -0.11
N ILE A 86 -10.61 -1.68 -0.04
CA ILE A 86 -11.79 -0.85 0.21
C ILE A 86 -11.72 -0.18 1.59
N GLU A 87 -11.33 -0.91 2.64
CA GLU A 87 -11.16 -0.36 3.98
C GLU A 87 -10.10 0.74 4.02
N ALA A 88 -8.94 0.53 3.38
CA ALA A 88 -7.88 1.53 3.31
C ALA A 88 -8.34 2.80 2.58
N ILE A 89 -9.09 2.65 1.49
CA ILE A 89 -9.71 3.78 0.76
C ILE A 89 -10.68 4.52 1.67
N ARG A 90 -11.53 3.80 2.41
CA ARG A 90 -12.45 4.41 3.40
C ARG A 90 -11.67 5.18 4.46
N ILE A 91 -10.57 4.64 5.01
CA ILE A 91 -9.74 5.35 5.99
C ILE A 91 -9.16 6.65 5.40
N ARG A 92 -8.76 6.66 4.12
CA ARG A 92 -8.21 7.85 3.46
C ARG A 92 -9.25 8.96 3.29
N PHE A 93 -10.50 8.61 2.99
CA PHE A 93 -11.55 9.56 2.55
C PHE A 93 -12.73 9.74 3.50
N LYS A 94 -12.76 9.03 4.64
CA LYS A 94 -13.68 9.28 5.75
C LYS A 94 -13.20 10.50 6.55
#